data_AF-A0A8H2WNU0-F1
#
_entry.id   AF-A0A8H2WNU0-F1
#
_cell.length_a   1.000
_cell.length_b   1.000
_cell.length_c   1.000
_cell.angle_alpha   90.00
_cell.angle_beta   90.00
_cell.angle_gamma   90.00
#
_symmetry.space_group_name_H-M   'P 1'
#
loop_
_entity.id
_entity.type
_entity.pdbx_description
1 polymer ?
#
loop_
_entity_poly.entity_id
_entity_poly.type
_entity_poly.pdbx_seq_one_letter_code
_entity_poly.pdbx_strand_id
1 'polypeptide(L)'
;MYRVDGELIAIGVIDILPGCVSSVYFMYSPEWNVWSLGKVSAIREATLAKEIHDAGVESMRSLYMGFYIYSCPKMRYKGEYRPSYLLDPESYTWHPLETCIPLLEKSKYSIFNENKSDDEEMSQQDMEQMQVVVSMAGGVVNVAPLKSQTMWTNSYSRKQIEAVIKTFGKGLKDDIIISF
;
A
#
# COMPACT_ATOMS: atom_id res chain seq x y z
N MET A 1 -9.81 19.61 -21.15
CA MET A 1 -9.10 19.86 -22.42
C MET A 1 -8.48 21.24 -22.36
N TYR A 2 -7.26 21.41 -22.88
CA TYR A 2 -6.51 22.66 -22.83
C TYR A 2 -6.32 23.20 -24.24
N ARG A 3 -6.65 24.48 -24.44
CA ARG A 3 -6.55 25.14 -25.75
C ARG A 3 -5.82 26.46 -25.67
N VAL A 4 -5.05 26.78 -26.71
CA VAL A 4 -4.42 28.09 -26.94
C VAL A 4 -4.83 28.52 -28.35
N ASP A 5 -5.37 29.73 -28.48
CA ASP A 5 -5.85 30.29 -29.75
C ASP A 5 -6.81 29.35 -30.53
N GLY A 6 -7.61 28.57 -29.79
CA GLY A 6 -8.55 27.61 -30.34
C GLY A 6 -7.94 26.25 -30.69
N GLU A 7 -6.62 26.09 -30.71
CA GLU A 7 -5.94 24.83 -30.95
C GLU A 7 -5.89 23.96 -29.70
N LEU A 8 -6.10 22.65 -29.83
CA LEU A 8 -6.03 21.69 -28.72
C LEU A 8 -4.58 21.28 -28.45
N ILE A 9 -4.05 21.69 -27.31
CA ILE A 9 -2.64 21.50 -26.97
C ILE A 9 -2.41 20.37 -25.96
N ALA A 10 -3.40 20.08 -25.10
CA ALA A 10 -3.31 19.02 -24.10
C ALA A 10 -4.68 18.44 -23.71
N ILE A 11 -4.66 17.18 -23.28
CA ILE A 11 -5.81 16.45 -22.76
C ILE A 11 -5.42 15.84 -21.41
N GLY A 12 -6.27 16.09 -20.41
CA GLY A 12 -6.25 15.39 -19.14
C GLY A 12 -7.47 14.47 -19.04
N VAL A 13 -7.26 13.26 -18.52
CA VAL A 13 -8.28 12.27 -18.18
C VAL A 13 -8.26 12.12 -16.67
N ILE A 14 -9.42 12.34 -16.05
CA ILE A 14 -9.59 12.33 -14.61
C ILE A 14 -10.82 11.52 -14.21
N ASP A 15 -10.77 10.91 -13.04
CA ASP A 15 -11.94 10.32 -12.38
C ASP A 15 -12.37 11.20 -11.19
N ILE A 16 -13.68 11.33 -10.97
CA ILE A 16 -14.23 12.02 -9.80
C ILE A 16 -14.71 10.94 -8.83
N LEU A 17 -14.05 10.86 -7.67
CA LEU A 17 -14.35 9.89 -6.61
C LEU A 17 -14.96 10.60 -5.41
N PRO A 18 -15.61 9.89 -4.47
CA PRO A 18 -16.27 10.53 -3.33
C PRO A 18 -15.37 11.43 -2.48
N GLY A 19 -14.06 11.18 -2.42
CA GLY A 19 -13.11 11.95 -1.60
C GLY A 19 -12.06 12.75 -2.38
N CYS A 20 -11.93 12.53 -3.69
CA CYS A 20 -10.84 13.11 -4.46
C CYS A 20 -11.13 13.22 -5.96
N VAL A 21 -10.39 14.11 -6.60
CA VAL A 21 -10.16 14.07 -8.05
C VAL A 21 -8.95 13.18 -8.30
N SER A 22 -9.07 12.17 -9.16
CA SER A 22 -8.00 11.24 -9.52
C SER A 22 -7.42 11.59 -10.88
N SER A 23 -6.14 11.92 -10.92
CA SER A 23 -5.39 12.22 -12.14
C SER A 23 -4.95 10.91 -12.80
N VAL A 24 -5.52 10.57 -13.96
CA VAL A 24 -5.28 9.28 -14.62
C VAL A 24 -4.25 9.42 -15.74
N TYR A 25 -4.55 10.26 -16.74
CA TYR A 25 -3.66 10.50 -17.87
C TYR A 25 -3.56 11.99 -18.18
N PHE A 26 -2.36 12.43 -18.52
CA PHE A 26 -2.14 13.76 -19.07
C PHE A 26 -1.22 13.65 -20.28
N MET A 27 -1.69 14.12 -21.44
CA MET A 27 -0.99 14.00 -22.71
C MET A 27 -1.05 15.30 -23.48
N TYR A 28 0.06 15.68 -24.10
CA TYR A 28 0.22 16.91 -24.86
C TYR A 28 1.35 16.77 -25.88
N SER A 29 1.35 17.62 -26.90
CA SER A 29 2.35 17.56 -27.98
C SER A 29 3.76 17.93 -27.46
N PRO A 30 4.84 17.23 -27.86
CA PRO A 30 6.20 17.47 -27.37
C PRO A 30 6.71 18.91 -27.53
N GLU A 31 6.19 19.65 -28.50
CA GLU A 31 6.51 21.07 -28.72
C GLU A 31 6.15 21.95 -27.51
N TRP A 32 5.21 21.52 -26.66
CA TRP A 32 4.80 22.24 -25.45
C TRP A 32 5.57 21.80 -24.20
N ASN A 33 6.59 20.95 -24.31
CA ASN A 33 7.37 20.45 -23.16
C ASN A 33 7.99 21.55 -22.31
N VAL A 34 8.38 22.66 -22.94
CA VAL A 34 8.97 23.83 -22.23
C VAL A 34 8.02 24.44 -21.20
N TRP A 35 6.70 24.23 -21.36
CA TRP A 35 5.66 24.79 -20.48
C TRP A 35 5.25 23.86 -19.34
N SER A 36 5.75 22.62 -19.32
CA SER A 36 5.43 21.64 -18.27
C SER A 36 3.92 21.54 -17.98
N LEU A 37 3.11 21.40 -19.03
CA LEU A 37 1.64 21.47 -18.94
C LEU A 37 1.03 20.50 -17.92
N GLY A 38 1.71 19.39 -17.61
CA GLY A 38 1.29 18.48 -16.54
C GLY A 38 1.22 19.14 -15.16
N LYS A 39 2.14 20.06 -14.85
CA LYS A 39 2.10 20.82 -13.58
C LYS A 39 0.91 21.77 -13.53
N VAL A 40 0.59 22.39 -14.67
CA VAL A 40 -0.60 23.25 -14.81
C VAL A 40 -1.86 22.42 -14.61
N SER A 41 -1.92 21.20 -15.17
CA SER A 41 -3.05 20.30 -14.98
C SER A 41 -3.25 19.91 -13.53
N ALA A 42 -2.18 19.53 -12.83
CA ALA A 42 -2.27 19.19 -11.41
C ALA A 42 -2.83 20.35 -10.56
N ILE A 43 -2.42 21.59 -10.83
CA ILE A 43 -2.98 22.77 -10.15
C ILE A 43 -4.46 22.94 -10.47
N ARG A 44 -4.85 22.79 -11.74
CA ARG A 44 -6.26 22.90 -12.14
C ARG A 44 -7.11 21.80 -11.51
N GLU A 45 -6.62 20.58 -11.45
CA GLU A 45 -7.29 19.42 -10.86
C GLU A 45 -7.45 19.58 -9.34
N ALA A 46 -6.43 20.09 -8.64
CA ALA A 46 -6.53 20.44 -7.22
C ALA A 46 -7.56 21.57 -7.00
N THR A 47 -7.59 22.57 -7.90
CA THR A 47 -8.58 23.65 -7.86
C THR A 47 -9.98 23.11 -8.09
N LEU A 48 -10.15 22.18 -9.03
CA LEU A 48 -11.43 21.51 -9.27
C LEU A 48 -11.91 20.74 -8.03
N ALA A 49 -11.03 20.01 -7.34
CA ALA A 49 -11.37 19.34 -6.09
C ALA A 49 -11.89 20.35 -5.05
N LYS A 50 -11.23 21.51 -4.94
CA LYS A 50 -11.69 22.60 -4.07
C LYS A 50 -13.02 23.20 -4.52
N GLU A 51 -13.23 23.43 -5.80
CA GLU A 51 -14.50 23.97 -6.33
C GLU A 51 -15.67 23.02 -6.02
N ILE A 52 -15.47 21.71 -6.18
CA ILE A 52 -16.46 20.69 -5.86
C ILE A 52 -16.73 20.64 -4.34
N HIS A 53 -15.68 20.77 -3.52
CA HIS A 53 -15.82 20.88 -2.07
C HIS A 53 -16.67 22.08 -1.66
N ASP A 54 -16.31 23.26 -2.15
CA ASP A 54 -16.97 24.53 -1.83
C ASP A 54 -18.43 24.55 -2.34
N ALA A 55 -18.76 23.75 -3.35
CA ALA A 55 -20.12 23.54 -3.86
C ALA A 55 -20.98 22.60 -2.99
N GLY A 56 -20.44 22.04 -1.90
CA GLY A 56 -21.19 21.27 -0.89
C GLY A 56 -20.79 19.80 -0.77
N VAL A 57 -19.81 19.31 -1.53
CA VAL A 57 -19.29 17.93 -1.36
C VAL A 57 -18.16 17.93 -0.35
N GLU A 58 -18.51 17.97 0.94
CA GLU A 58 -17.54 18.13 2.04
C GLU A 58 -16.42 17.06 2.09
N SER A 59 -16.69 15.87 1.53
CA SER A 59 -15.74 14.77 1.43
C SER A 59 -14.66 14.98 0.38
N MET A 60 -14.90 15.81 -0.65
CA MET A 60 -13.93 16.13 -1.69
C MET A 60 -12.82 16.99 -1.08
N ARG A 61 -11.63 16.44 -0.86
CA ARG A 61 -10.56 17.15 -0.14
C ARG A 61 -9.18 17.02 -0.77
N SER A 62 -9.04 16.13 -1.75
CA SER A 62 -7.73 15.69 -2.21
C SER A 62 -7.65 15.60 -3.73
N LEU A 63 -6.44 15.80 -4.24
CA LEU A 63 -6.04 15.36 -5.57
C LEU A 63 -5.22 14.09 -5.42
N TYR A 64 -5.63 13.02 -6.08
CA TYR A 64 -4.86 11.78 -6.16
C TYR A 64 -4.04 11.77 -7.45
N MET A 65 -2.71 11.87 -7.33
CA MET A 65 -1.78 11.93 -8.47
C MET A 65 -1.22 10.56 -8.87
N GLY A 66 -1.84 9.47 -8.42
CA GLY A 66 -1.35 8.10 -8.64
C GLY A 66 -0.10 7.78 -7.83
N PHE A 67 0.62 6.74 -8.25
CA PHE A 67 1.82 6.27 -7.55
C PHE A 67 2.91 7.34 -7.41
N TYR A 68 3.75 7.18 -6.38
CA TYR A 68 4.96 7.96 -6.14
C TYR A 68 6.14 7.00 -5.92
N ILE A 69 7.10 7.02 -6.84
CA ILE A 69 8.33 6.22 -6.72
C ILE A 69 9.46 7.18 -6.37
N TYR A 70 9.93 7.12 -5.12
CA TYR A 70 10.93 8.05 -4.59
C TYR A 70 12.21 8.12 -5.43
N SER A 71 12.68 6.96 -5.90
CA SER A 71 13.89 6.83 -6.71
C SER A 71 13.73 7.30 -8.16
N CYS A 72 12.51 7.62 -8.63
CA CYS A 72 12.24 8.08 -9.99
C CYS A 72 12.27 9.61 -10.08
N PRO A 73 13.28 10.23 -10.74
CA PRO A 73 13.37 11.69 -10.83
C PRO A 73 12.14 12.33 -11.49
N LYS A 74 11.54 11.65 -12.47
CA LYS A 74 10.34 12.12 -13.18
C LYS A 74 9.09 12.20 -12.30
N MET A 75 9.10 11.57 -11.12
CA MET A 75 7.96 11.57 -10.21
C MET A 75 8.15 12.50 -9.02
N ARG A 76 9.35 13.07 -8.82
CA ARG A 76 9.63 13.95 -7.68
C ARG A 76 8.72 15.17 -7.63
N TYR A 77 8.32 15.70 -8.79
CA TYR A 77 7.46 16.88 -8.86
C TYR A 77 6.13 16.70 -8.12
N LYS A 78 5.61 15.46 -8.02
CA LYS A 78 4.37 15.19 -7.28
C LYS A 78 4.50 15.54 -5.79
N GLY A 79 5.70 15.44 -5.22
CA GLY A 79 5.98 15.82 -3.84
C GLY A 79 6.20 17.31 -3.63
N GLU A 80 6.22 18.13 -4.68
CA GLU A 80 6.36 19.59 -4.57
C GLU A 80 5.05 20.27 -4.16
N TYR A 81 3.90 19.62 -4.37
CA TYR A 81 2.58 20.10 -3.96
C TYR A 81 2.38 19.87 -2.47
N ARG A 82 1.81 20.83 -1.75
CA ARG A 82 1.60 20.73 -0.29
C ARG A 82 0.17 21.05 0.13
N PRO A 83 -0.35 20.38 1.18
CA PRO A 83 0.25 19.22 1.87
C PRO A 83 0.25 17.97 0.97
N SER A 84 1.23 17.07 1.16
CA SER A 84 1.36 15.81 0.40
C SER A 84 1.40 14.61 1.34
N TYR A 85 0.81 13.50 0.90
CA TYR A 85 0.71 12.28 1.69
C TYR A 85 1.03 11.05 0.83
N LEU A 86 1.65 10.04 1.43
CA LEU A 86 1.85 8.72 0.84
C LEU A 86 0.99 7.68 1.57
N LEU A 87 0.47 6.72 0.81
CA LEU A 87 -0.24 5.58 1.36
C LEU A 87 0.79 4.54 1.82
N ASP A 88 0.65 4.10 3.06
CA ASP A 88 1.41 2.97 3.60
C ASP A 88 1.00 1.67 2.91
N PRO A 89 1.96 0.86 2.41
CA PRO A 89 1.66 -0.32 1.60
C PRO A 89 1.00 -1.47 2.38
N GLU A 90 1.10 -1.49 3.70
CA GLU A 90 0.61 -2.61 4.52
C GLU A 90 -0.64 -2.27 5.32
N SER A 91 -0.65 -1.10 5.95
CA SER A 91 -1.74 -0.63 6.79
C SER A 91 -2.79 0.20 6.04
N TYR A 92 -2.51 0.58 4.79
CA TYR A 92 -3.38 1.43 3.97
C TYR A 92 -3.77 2.75 4.64
N THR A 93 -2.86 3.30 5.45
CA THR A 93 -3.01 4.60 6.11
C THR A 93 -2.21 5.67 5.39
N TRP A 94 -2.70 6.92 5.38
CA TRP A 94 -2.03 8.04 4.71
C TRP A 94 -1.09 8.77 5.68
N HIS A 95 0.16 8.95 5.29
CA HIS A 95 1.22 9.58 6.10
C HIS A 95 1.80 10.80 5.38
N PRO A 96 2.18 11.88 6.10
CA PRO A 96 2.82 13.05 5.49
C PRO A 96 4.08 12.66 4.70
N LEU A 97 4.25 13.20 3.50
CA LEU A 97 5.40 12.88 2.66
C LEU A 97 6.73 13.17 3.37
N GLU A 98 6.80 14.24 4.15
CA GLU A 98 7.99 14.63 4.91
C GLU A 98 8.43 13.58 5.94
N THR A 99 7.50 12.80 6.51
CA THR A 99 7.82 11.71 7.45
C THR A 99 8.23 10.43 6.72
N CYS A 100 7.73 10.23 5.49
CA CYS A 100 8.06 9.07 4.66
C CYS A 100 9.45 9.15 4.02
N ILE A 101 9.91 10.34 3.61
CA ILE A 101 11.16 10.52 2.86
C ILE A 101 12.39 9.91 3.57
N PRO A 102 12.65 10.17 4.88
CA PRO A 102 13.82 9.61 5.57
C PRO A 102 13.84 8.07 5.60
N LEU A 103 12.67 7.42 5.52
CA LEU A 103 12.55 5.96 5.48
C LEU A 103 12.89 5.44 4.07
N LEU A 104 12.35 6.11 3.05
CA LEU A 104 12.58 5.80 1.63
C LEU A 104 14.04 6.02 1.18
N GLU A 105 14.78 6.88 1.88
CA GLU A 105 16.23 7.04 1.68
C GLU A 105 17.03 5.84 2.21
N LYS A 106 16.54 5.17 3.26
CA LYS A 106 17.21 4.00 3.85
C LYS A 106 16.91 2.72 3.07
N SER A 107 15.68 2.56 2.58
CA SER A 107 15.24 1.36 1.89
C SER A 107 14.24 1.66 0.77
N LYS A 108 14.31 0.90 -0.32
CA LYS A 108 13.35 1.00 -1.45
C LYS A 108 11.92 0.63 -1.04
N TYR A 109 11.77 -0.28 -0.08
CA TYR A 109 10.51 -0.66 0.53
C TYR A 109 10.50 -0.17 1.97
N SER A 110 9.47 0.58 2.35
CA SER A 110 9.34 1.16 3.69
C SER A 110 7.87 1.19 4.09
N ILE A 111 7.64 0.88 5.36
CA ILE A 111 6.37 1.02 6.05
C ILE A 111 6.47 2.33 6.84
N PHE A 112 5.43 3.14 6.80
CA PHE A 112 5.33 4.45 7.43
C PHE A 112 4.56 4.41 8.75
N ASN A 113 3.76 3.36 8.96
CA ASN A 113 3.10 3.13 10.24
C ASN A 113 4.09 2.55 11.26
N GLU A 114 4.59 3.40 12.16
CA GLU A 114 5.45 2.99 13.29
C GLU A 114 4.71 2.09 14.30
N ASN A 115 3.37 2.09 14.29
CA ASN A 115 2.53 1.31 15.21
C ASN A 115 2.10 -0.06 14.66
N LYS A 116 2.72 -0.58 13.59
CA LYS A 116 2.79 -2.04 13.48
C LYS A 116 3.74 -2.51 14.57
N SER A 117 3.20 -2.64 15.78
CA SER A 117 3.85 -3.50 16.76
C SER A 117 4.00 -4.87 16.11
N ASP A 118 5.08 -5.56 16.43
CA ASP A 118 5.21 -7.00 16.18
C ASP A 118 4.07 -7.81 16.87
N ASP A 119 3.01 -7.18 17.40
CA ASP A 119 1.79 -7.82 17.89
C ASP A 119 0.94 -8.44 16.76
N GLU A 120 1.29 -8.20 15.49
CA GLU A 120 0.81 -8.98 14.34
C GLU A 120 1.59 -10.29 14.15
N GLU A 121 2.75 -10.51 14.80
CA GLU A 121 3.38 -11.82 14.84
C GLU A 121 2.50 -12.80 15.63
N MET A 122 2.44 -14.04 15.17
CA MET A 122 1.65 -15.05 15.85
C MET A 122 2.21 -15.29 17.27
N SER A 123 1.35 -15.09 18.28
CA SER A 123 1.78 -15.14 19.68
C SER A 123 2.19 -16.57 20.08
N GLN A 124 2.95 -16.70 21.18
CA GLN A 124 3.25 -18.02 21.75
C GLN A 124 1.98 -18.81 22.11
N GLN A 125 0.90 -18.13 22.49
CA GLN A 125 -0.40 -18.75 22.79
C GLN A 125 -1.11 -19.24 21.53
N ASP A 126 -0.96 -18.55 20.40
CA ASP A 126 -1.54 -18.99 19.13
C ASP A 126 -0.79 -20.22 18.59
N MET A 127 0.53 -20.27 18.73
CA MET A 127 1.33 -21.46 18.39
C MET A 127 1.00 -22.69 19.25
N GLU A 128 0.51 -22.50 20.47
CA GLU A 128 0.07 -23.60 21.34
C GLU A 128 -1.18 -24.31 20.84
N GLN A 129 -2.00 -23.61 20.07
CA GLN A 129 -3.29 -24.11 19.59
C GLN A 129 -3.17 -24.71 18.18
N MET A 130 -2.01 -24.58 17.52
CA MET A 130 -1.80 -25.11 16.17
C MET A 130 -1.83 -26.63 16.10
N GLN A 131 -2.55 -27.13 15.11
CA GLN A 131 -2.72 -28.53 14.78
C GLN A 131 -1.93 -28.87 13.52
N VAL A 132 -1.45 -30.11 13.43
CA VAL A 132 -0.68 -30.63 12.29
C VAL A 132 -1.36 -31.90 11.81
N VAL A 133 -1.41 -32.10 10.50
CA VAL A 133 -1.95 -33.35 9.92
C VAL A 133 -0.94 -34.47 10.15
N VAL A 134 -1.39 -35.53 10.81
CA VAL A 134 -0.58 -36.71 11.11
C VAL A 134 -0.88 -37.85 10.13
N SER A 135 -2.12 -37.97 9.69
CA SER A 135 -2.50 -38.92 8.64
C SER A 135 -3.80 -38.51 7.96
N MET A 136 -3.99 -38.99 6.74
CA MET A 136 -5.26 -38.91 6.02
C MET A 136 -5.65 -40.30 5.53
N ALA A 137 -6.82 -40.79 5.94
CA ALA A 137 -7.33 -42.10 5.54
C ALA A 137 -8.85 -42.05 5.34
N GLY A 138 -9.32 -42.57 4.21
CA GLY A 138 -10.76 -42.67 3.93
C GLY A 138 -11.52 -41.34 3.90
N GLY A 139 -10.84 -40.23 3.58
CA GLY A 139 -11.43 -38.88 3.62
C GLY A 139 -11.47 -38.23 5.02
N VAL A 140 -10.95 -38.91 6.05
CA VAL A 140 -10.81 -38.36 7.40
C VAL A 140 -9.38 -37.87 7.59
N VAL A 141 -9.24 -36.62 8.04
CA VAL A 141 -7.96 -36.01 8.39
C VAL A 141 -7.76 -36.15 9.89
N ASN A 142 -6.68 -36.84 10.29
CA ASN A 142 -6.28 -36.93 11.68
C ASN A 142 -5.26 -35.83 11.97
N VAL A 143 -5.60 -34.98 12.93
CA VAL A 143 -4.75 -33.88 13.39
C VAL A 143 -4.26 -34.13 14.82
N ALA A 144 -3.09 -33.58 15.14
CA ALA A 144 -2.59 -33.56 16.51
C ALA A 144 -1.82 -32.25 16.79
N PRO A 145 -1.65 -31.87 18.07
CA PRO A 145 -0.95 -30.64 18.42
C PRO A 145 0.48 -30.58 17.85
N LEU A 146 0.88 -29.41 17.36
CA LEU A 146 2.24 -29.21 16.82
C LEU A 146 3.32 -29.55 17.84
N LYS A 147 3.14 -29.17 19.11
CA LYS A 147 4.11 -29.43 20.18
C LYS A 147 4.27 -30.91 20.54
N SER A 148 3.33 -31.78 20.16
CA SER A 148 3.43 -33.23 20.43
C SER A 148 4.18 -34.00 19.35
N GLN A 149 4.58 -33.34 18.24
CA GLN A 149 5.29 -33.99 17.15
C GLN A 149 6.77 -34.18 17.46
N THR A 150 7.34 -35.30 17.01
CA THR A 150 8.78 -35.61 17.17
C THR A 150 9.67 -34.53 16.58
N MET A 151 9.26 -33.92 15.47
CA MET A 151 9.97 -32.79 14.86
C MET A 151 10.04 -31.54 15.75
N TRP A 152 9.05 -31.31 16.60
CA TRP A 152 9.05 -30.18 17.53
C TRP A 152 10.08 -30.39 18.66
N THR A 153 10.40 -31.63 18.99
CA THR A 153 11.44 -31.97 19.98
C THR A 153 12.85 -31.70 19.45
N ASN A 154 13.04 -31.66 18.12
CA ASN A 154 14.31 -31.32 17.51
C ASN A 154 14.51 -29.80 17.48
N SER A 155 15.54 -29.31 18.18
CA SER A 155 15.82 -27.87 18.29
C SER A 155 16.08 -27.15 16.96
N TYR A 156 16.63 -27.82 15.96
CA TYR A 156 16.87 -27.25 14.64
C TYR A 156 15.57 -27.09 13.86
N SER A 157 14.80 -28.19 13.74
CA SER A 157 13.50 -28.20 13.06
C SER A 157 12.52 -27.24 13.72
N ARG A 158 12.49 -27.21 15.06
CA ARG A 158 11.66 -26.28 15.83
C ARG A 158 11.95 -24.82 15.47
N LYS A 159 13.24 -24.40 15.41
CA LYS A 159 13.60 -23.03 15.04
C LYS A 159 13.13 -22.66 13.63
N GLN A 160 13.24 -23.59 12.68
CA GLN A 160 12.79 -23.36 11.31
C GLN A 160 11.27 -23.23 11.23
N ILE A 161 10.56 -24.12 11.91
CA ILE A 161 9.10 -24.11 11.98
C ILE A 161 8.61 -22.82 12.65
N GLU A 162 9.17 -22.45 13.80
CA GLU A 162 8.85 -21.19 14.49
C GLU A 162 9.10 -19.97 13.61
N ALA A 163 10.21 -19.93 12.86
CA ALA A 163 10.51 -18.82 11.95
C ALA A 163 9.47 -18.68 10.83
N VAL A 164 9.05 -19.78 10.21
CA VAL A 164 8.02 -19.77 9.16
C VAL A 164 6.67 -19.38 9.75
N ILE A 165 6.29 -19.99 10.88
CA ILE A 165 5.02 -19.78 11.54
C ILE A 165 4.80 -18.32 11.94
N LYS A 166 5.84 -17.64 12.44
CA LYS A 166 5.78 -16.22 12.82
C LYS A 166 5.47 -15.29 11.65
N THR A 167 5.81 -15.68 10.41
CA THR A 167 5.56 -14.84 9.23
C THR A 167 4.11 -14.84 8.75
N PHE A 168 3.27 -15.75 9.26
CA PHE A 168 1.90 -15.88 8.77
C PHE A 168 0.94 -14.82 9.30
N GLY A 169 1.33 -13.99 10.27
CA GLY A 169 0.45 -12.97 10.83
C GLY A 169 -0.61 -13.52 11.79
N LYS A 170 -1.23 -12.64 12.58
CA LYS A 170 -2.20 -13.00 13.62
C LYS A 170 -3.53 -13.51 13.04
N GLY A 171 -4.10 -14.54 13.66
CA GLY A 171 -5.46 -15.01 13.37
C GLY A 171 -5.57 -16.14 12.34
N LEU A 172 -4.47 -16.53 11.69
CA LEU A 172 -4.45 -17.61 10.68
C LEU A 172 -4.22 -19.01 11.25
N LYS A 173 -4.23 -19.17 12.59
CA LYS A 173 -4.02 -20.47 13.26
C LYS A 173 -5.07 -21.53 12.88
N ASP A 174 -6.28 -21.10 12.56
CA ASP A 174 -7.41 -21.99 12.21
C ASP A 174 -7.46 -22.28 10.70
N ASP A 175 -6.76 -21.48 9.89
CA ASP A 175 -6.79 -21.55 8.42
C ASP A 175 -5.56 -22.23 7.81
N ILE A 176 -4.50 -22.46 8.60
CA ILE A 176 -3.24 -23.05 8.14
C ILE A 176 -3.18 -24.53 8.51
N ILE A 177 -3.19 -25.38 7.48
CA ILE A 177 -2.93 -26.81 7.63
C ILE A 177 -1.44 -27.05 7.44
N ILE A 178 -0.74 -27.34 8.52
CA ILE A 178 0.66 -27.77 8.46
C ILE A 178 0.68 -29.28 8.19
N SER A 179 1.32 -29.67 7.09
CA SER A 179 1.59 -31.06 6.73
C SER A 179 3.07 -31.19 6.39
N PHE A 180 3.68 -32.30 6.79
CA PHE A 180 5.10 -32.59 6.57
C PHE A 180 5.28 -33.95 5.91
#